data_AF-A0A417YGF7-F1
#
_entry.id   AF-A0A417YGF7-F1
#
_cell.length_a   1.000
_cell.length_b   1.000
_cell.length_c   1.000
_cell.angle_alpha   90.00
_cell.angle_beta   90.00
_cell.angle_gamma   90.00
#
_symmetry.space_group_name_H-M   'P 1'
#
loop_
_entity.id
_entity.type
_entity.pdbx_description
1 polymer ?
#
loop_
_entity_poly.entity_id
_entity_poly.type
_entity_poly.pdbx_seq_one_letter_code
_entity_poly.pdbx_strand_id
1 'polypeptide(L)'
;MKLCNQGIEKLVKEIHNGKDPSELVEQYDNFINKYLRMFTHGTIDFSNYDLRMFLSCYIKNETDRRNLRRGKYHSKQDYANAYEVLNYLQQAFEDYESREIYHELVIPFLICIKRYTFMNKSFSKYLYSTYRYELLRHINNLIFQRAKVTEMSQPSVELEINIKEEEEMYFDDDLKLNHPYWLNGKDTLDPFNQFRREERLILVKYYLEKYTDQEIGRLIGRNRRSVNRSRLRVIRKLEDDIRGGQVKWSRWIH
;
A
#
# COMPACT_ATOMS: atom_id res chain seq x y z
N MET A 1 -4.03 -0.39 24.13
CA MET A 1 -2.77 -1.07 23.73
C MET A 1 -1.71 -0.05 23.31
N LYS A 2 -0.82 0.37 24.22
CA LYS A 2 0.22 1.39 23.93
C LYS A 2 1.65 0.96 24.31
N LEU A 3 1.87 -0.30 24.69
CA LEU A 3 3.18 -0.79 25.17
C LEU A 3 3.90 -1.75 24.20
N CYS A 4 3.32 -2.10 23.05
CA CYS A 4 3.90 -3.12 22.15
C CYS A 4 4.93 -2.57 21.14
N ASN A 5 4.98 -1.24 20.92
CA ASN A 5 5.81 -0.68 19.85
C ASN A 5 7.27 -0.41 20.26
N GLN A 6 7.57 -0.27 21.57
CA GLN A 6 8.93 0.04 22.01
C GLN A 6 9.90 -1.14 21.82
N GLY A 7 9.41 -2.38 21.89
CA GLY A 7 10.22 -3.59 21.67
C GLY A 7 10.70 -3.72 20.22
N ILE A 8 9.80 -3.52 19.25
CA ILE A 8 10.13 -3.63 17.82
C ILE A 8 11.19 -2.59 17.42
N GLU A 9 11.02 -1.34 17.83
CA GLU A 9 11.99 -0.28 17.50
C GLU A 9 13.37 -0.56 18.13
N LYS A 10 13.40 -1.16 19.32
CA LYS A 10 14.64 -1.58 19.98
C LYS A 10 15.32 -2.70 19.19
N LEU A 11 14.57 -3.73 18.78
CA LEU A 11 15.08 -4.84 18.00
C LEU A 11 15.65 -4.38 16.65
N VAL A 12 14.96 -3.48 15.95
CA VAL A 12 15.47 -2.93 14.68
C VAL A 12 16.80 -2.20 14.88
N LYS A 13 16.93 -1.41 15.96
CA LYS A 13 18.20 -0.75 16.31
C LYS A 13 19.31 -1.74 16.65
N GLU A 14 19.00 -2.79 17.41
CA GLU A 14 19.96 -3.84 17.72
C GLU A 14 20.43 -4.57 16.46
N ILE A 15 19.53 -4.83 15.50
CA ILE A 15 19.87 -5.43 14.20
C ILE A 15 20.78 -4.52 13.37
N HIS A 16 20.52 -3.20 13.37
CA HIS A 16 21.45 -2.23 12.75
C HIS A 16 22.84 -2.23 13.39
N ASN A 17 22.93 -2.63 14.67
CA ASN A 17 24.20 -2.80 15.39
C ASN A 17 24.81 -4.21 15.23
N GLY A 18 24.31 -5.03 14.32
CA GLY A 18 24.85 -6.35 14.01
C GLY A 18 24.22 -7.52 14.77
N LYS A 19 23.11 -7.31 15.50
CA LYS A 19 22.33 -8.42 16.07
C LYS A 19 21.64 -9.21 14.95
N ASP A 20 21.52 -10.52 15.15
CA ASP A 20 20.79 -11.41 14.25
C ASP A 20 19.29 -11.03 14.14
N PRO A 21 18.72 -11.01 12.92
CA PRO A 21 17.33 -10.58 12.69
C PRO A 21 16.27 -11.64 13.00
N SER A 22 16.63 -12.88 13.36
CA SER A 22 15.67 -14.00 13.47
C SER A 22 14.54 -13.72 14.46
N GLU A 23 14.84 -13.09 15.60
CA GLU A 23 13.82 -12.72 16.60
C GLU A 23 12.77 -11.76 16.02
N LEU A 24 13.18 -10.82 15.16
CA LEU A 24 12.27 -9.87 14.54
C LEU A 24 11.50 -10.51 13.38
N VAL A 25 12.12 -11.42 12.63
CA VAL A 25 11.44 -12.21 11.60
C VAL A 25 10.31 -13.02 12.23
N GLU A 26 10.58 -13.74 13.32
CA GLU A 26 9.60 -14.55 14.04
C GLU A 26 8.40 -13.72 14.52
N GLN A 27 8.63 -12.50 15.03
CA GLN A 27 7.54 -11.59 15.41
C GLN A 27 6.64 -11.17 14.23
N TYR A 28 7.17 -11.22 13.00
CA TYR A 28 6.48 -10.86 11.77
C TYR A 28 6.10 -12.09 10.92
N ASP A 29 6.21 -13.31 11.44
CA ASP A 29 5.83 -14.54 10.74
C ASP A 29 4.41 -14.45 10.20
N ASN A 30 3.44 -13.98 10.99
CA ASN A 30 2.06 -13.81 10.54
C ASN A 30 1.93 -12.84 9.35
N PHE A 31 2.78 -11.81 9.31
CA PHE A 31 2.81 -10.86 8.20
C PHE A 31 3.39 -11.49 6.94
N ILE A 32 4.44 -12.32 7.04
CA ILE A 32 5.07 -12.99 5.90
C ILE A 32 4.18 -14.15 5.41
N ASN A 33 3.62 -14.93 6.33
CA ASN A 33 2.83 -16.13 6.05
C ASN A 33 1.58 -15.87 5.21
N LYS A 34 1.01 -14.66 5.24
CA LYS A 34 -0.13 -14.33 4.35
C LYS A 34 0.30 -14.31 2.87
N TYR A 35 1.52 -13.87 2.56
CA TYR A 35 2.08 -13.93 1.22
C TYR A 35 2.48 -15.36 0.87
N LEU A 36 3.08 -16.09 1.82
CA LEU A 36 3.42 -17.50 1.62
C LEU A 36 2.19 -18.31 1.22
N ARG A 37 1.08 -18.17 1.95
CA ARG A 37 -0.19 -18.86 1.63
C ARG A 37 -0.73 -18.49 0.26
N MET A 38 -0.57 -17.22 -0.15
CA MET A 38 -1.02 -16.78 -1.47
C MET A 38 -0.21 -17.45 -2.59
N PHE A 39 1.11 -17.52 -2.46
CA PHE A 39 1.97 -18.15 -3.48
C PHE A 39 1.91 -19.67 -3.47
N THR A 40 1.81 -20.31 -2.30
CA THR A 40 1.78 -21.78 -2.16
C THR A 40 0.43 -22.39 -2.56
N HIS A 41 -0.68 -21.78 -2.16
CA HIS A 41 -2.01 -22.32 -2.46
C HIS A 41 -2.64 -21.74 -3.73
N GLY A 42 -2.05 -20.69 -4.31
CA GLY A 42 -2.64 -20.01 -5.47
C GLY A 42 -3.98 -19.32 -5.17
N THR A 43 -4.25 -18.99 -3.89
CA THR A 43 -5.52 -18.37 -3.47
C THR A 43 -5.30 -16.96 -2.94
N ILE A 44 -6.18 -16.02 -3.29
CA ILE A 44 -6.09 -14.63 -2.85
C ILE A 44 -7.13 -14.37 -1.75
N ASP A 45 -6.68 -13.95 -0.58
CA ASP A 45 -7.57 -13.37 0.44
C ASP A 45 -7.86 -11.91 0.10
N PHE A 46 -8.96 -11.69 -0.62
CA PHE A 46 -9.43 -10.34 -0.98
C PHE A 46 -9.91 -9.52 0.22
N SER A 47 -10.04 -10.07 1.42
CA SER A 47 -10.27 -9.26 2.62
C SER A 47 -8.96 -8.60 3.10
N ASN A 48 -7.81 -9.19 2.76
CA ASN A 48 -6.50 -8.72 3.15
C ASN A 48 -6.05 -7.50 2.34
N TYR A 49 -5.92 -6.36 3.01
CA TYR A 49 -5.49 -5.11 2.38
C TYR A 49 -4.11 -5.22 1.71
N ASP A 50 -3.17 -5.91 2.34
CA ASP A 50 -1.78 -5.93 1.88
C ASP A 50 -1.59 -6.75 0.61
N LEU A 51 -2.32 -7.88 0.50
CA LEU A 51 -2.31 -8.70 -0.70
C LEU A 51 -2.91 -7.94 -1.88
N ARG A 52 -4.07 -7.28 -1.67
CA ARG A 52 -4.69 -6.46 -2.72
C ARG A 52 -3.79 -5.33 -3.18
N MET A 53 -3.16 -4.61 -2.24
CA MET A 53 -2.23 -3.54 -2.56
C MET A 53 -1.02 -4.04 -3.34
N PHE A 54 -0.47 -5.20 -2.96
CA PHE A 54 0.64 -5.83 -3.65
C PHE A 54 0.27 -6.25 -5.08
N LEU A 55 -0.82 -7.01 -5.27
CA LEU A 55 -1.28 -7.43 -6.60
C LEU A 55 -1.60 -6.24 -7.50
N SER A 56 -2.14 -5.16 -6.93
CA SER A 56 -2.42 -3.93 -7.67
C SER A 56 -1.18 -3.27 -8.27
N CYS A 57 0.03 -3.60 -7.81
CA CYS A 57 1.28 -3.09 -8.39
C CYS A 57 1.55 -3.65 -9.80
N TYR A 58 0.96 -4.77 -10.17
CA TYR A 58 1.14 -5.41 -11.48
C TYR A 58 0.00 -5.10 -12.47
N ILE A 59 -1.07 -4.46 -12.02
CA ILE A 59 -2.22 -4.11 -12.85
C ILE A 59 -1.96 -2.76 -13.53
N LYS A 60 -1.85 -2.79 -14.86
CA LYS A 60 -1.64 -1.58 -15.69
C LYS A 60 -2.87 -0.68 -15.77
N ASN A 61 -4.07 -1.29 -15.87
CA ASN A 61 -5.31 -0.53 -15.99
C ASN A 61 -5.62 0.19 -14.66
N GLU A 62 -5.71 1.51 -14.70
CA GLU A 62 -5.89 2.34 -13.51
C GLU A 62 -7.22 2.08 -12.80
N THR A 63 -8.29 1.79 -13.56
CA THR A 63 -9.62 1.52 -13.02
C THR A 63 -9.63 0.19 -12.28
N ASP A 64 -9.10 -0.86 -12.88
CA ASP A 64 -9.02 -2.19 -12.26
C ASP A 64 -8.14 -2.18 -11.01
N ARG A 65 -7.02 -1.45 -11.08
CA ARG A 65 -6.14 -1.20 -9.95
C ARG A 65 -6.89 -0.50 -8.80
N ARG A 66 -7.67 0.55 -9.10
CA ARG A 66 -8.51 1.25 -8.12
C ARG A 66 -9.58 0.34 -7.52
N ASN A 67 -10.23 -0.48 -8.33
CA ASN A 67 -11.26 -1.42 -7.87
C ASN A 67 -10.69 -2.48 -6.93
N LEU A 68 -9.52 -3.06 -7.25
CA LEU A 68 -8.86 -4.03 -6.38
C LEU A 68 -8.47 -3.40 -5.02
N ARG A 69 -8.06 -2.14 -4.98
CA ARG A 69 -7.67 -1.50 -3.70
C ARG A 69 -8.85 -1.25 -2.74
N ARG A 70 -10.08 -1.06 -3.25
CA ARG A 70 -11.28 -0.68 -2.47
C ARG A 70 -11.84 -1.80 -1.56
N GLY A 71 -11.47 -3.06 -1.80
CA GLY A 71 -11.57 -4.19 -0.86
C GLY A 71 -12.92 -4.80 -0.52
N LYS A 72 -14.04 -4.06 -0.55
CA LYS A 72 -15.34 -4.60 -0.08
C LYS A 72 -16.14 -5.31 -1.17
N TYR A 73 -16.02 -4.86 -2.41
CA TYR A 73 -16.75 -5.42 -3.55
C TYR A 73 -15.81 -5.48 -4.73
N HIS A 74 -15.61 -6.69 -5.25
CA HIS A 74 -14.82 -6.96 -6.44
C HIS A 74 -15.75 -7.54 -7.49
N SER A 75 -15.68 -6.97 -8.69
CA SER A 75 -16.36 -7.52 -9.86
C SER A 75 -15.68 -8.83 -10.28
N LYS A 76 -16.36 -9.63 -11.10
CA LYS A 76 -15.75 -10.84 -11.70
C LYS A 76 -14.45 -10.52 -12.45
N GLN A 77 -14.39 -9.34 -13.08
CA GLN A 77 -13.19 -8.88 -13.79
C GLN A 77 -12.03 -8.58 -12.82
N ASP A 78 -12.31 -7.96 -11.68
CA ASP A 78 -11.28 -7.67 -10.66
C ASP A 78 -10.67 -8.97 -10.12
N TYR A 79 -11.50 -10.01 -9.90
CA TYR A 79 -11.03 -11.34 -9.53
C TYR A 79 -10.14 -11.94 -10.63
N ALA A 80 -10.61 -11.92 -11.89
CA ALA A 80 -9.87 -12.47 -13.02
C ALA A 80 -8.50 -11.81 -13.18
N ASN A 81 -8.44 -10.48 -13.16
CA ASN A 81 -7.18 -9.72 -13.26
C ASN A 81 -6.23 -10.05 -12.11
N ALA A 82 -6.74 -10.17 -10.88
CA ALA A 82 -5.91 -10.48 -9.72
C ALA A 82 -5.34 -11.91 -9.77
N TYR A 83 -6.12 -12.88 -10.23
CA TYR A 83 -5.65 -14.26 -10.43
C TYR A 83 -4.70 -14.40 -11.62
N GLU A 84 -4.90 -13.63 -12.70
CA GLU A 84 -3.95 -13.56 -13.82
C GLU A 84 -2.58 -13.07 -13.33
N VAL A 85 -2.57 -12.00 -12.53
CA VAL A 85 -1.35 -11.52 -11.87
C VAL A 85 -0.75 -12.61 -10.97
N LEU A 86 -1.54 -13.25 -10.11
CA LEU A 86 -1.01 -14.28 -9.22
C LEU A 86 -0.37 -15.44 -10.00
N ASN A 87 -1.03 -15.92 -11.05
CA ASN A 87 -0.50 -16.99 -11.92
C ASN A 87 0.83 -16.59 -12.56
N TYR A 88 0.93 -15.35 -13.04
CA TYR A 88 2.20 -14.81 -13.55
C TYR A 88 3.29 -14.81 -12.46
N LEU A 89 2.97 -14.36 -11.24
CA LEU A 89 3.95 -14.30 -10.16
C LEU A 89 4.35 -15.68 -9.63
N GLN A 90 3.47 -16.67 -9.68
CA GLN A 90 3.81 -18.05 -9.29
C GLN A 90 4.87 -18.66 -10.20
N GLN A 91 5.02 -18.18 -11.44
CA GLN A 91 6.13 -18.57 -12.32
C GLN A 91 7.50 -18.16 -11.75
N ALA A 92 7.58 -17.25 -10.79
CA ALA A 92 8.84 -16.97 -10.10
C ALA A 92 9.28 -18.11 -9.16
N PHE A 93 8.33 -18.95 -8.73
CA PHE A 93 8.50 -19.95 -7.67
C PHE A 93 8.15 -21.37 -8.12
N GLU A 94 8.03 -21.63 -9.43
CA GLU A 94 7.57 -22.91 -9.97
C GLU A 94 8.37 -24.13 -9.47
N ASP A 95 9.69 -23.98 -9.27
CA ASP A 95 10.58 -25.04 -8.78
C ASP A 95 10.83 -24.97 -7.26
N TYR A 96 10.16 -24.07 -6.55
CA TYR A 96 10.45 -23.78 -5.14
C TYR A 96 9.51 -24.57 -4.22
N GLU A 97 10.09 -25.18 -3.19
CA GLU A 97 9.34 -25.72 -2.08
C GLU A 97 8.79 -24.58 -1.18
N SER A 98 7.77 -24.88 -0.37
CA SER A 98 7.16 -23.89 0.53
C SER A 98 8.16 -23.21 1.46
N ARG A 99 9.18 -23.95 1.91
CA ARG A 99 10.25 -23.38 2.74
C ARG A 99 11.10 -22.39 1.95
N GLU A 100 11.46 -22.71 0.71
CA GLU A 100 12.26 -21.84 -0.15
C GLU A 100 11.49 -20.55 -0.48
N ILE A 101 10.20 -20.66 -0.79
CA ILE A 101 9.32 -19.48 -0.97
C ILE A 101 9.33 -18.63 0.29
N TYR A 102 9.26 -19.23 1.49
CA TYR A 102 9.34 -18.47 2.74
C TYR A 102 10.65 -17.67 2.84
N HIS A 103 11.79 -18.29 2.54
CA HIS A 103 13.09 -17.61 2.54
C HIS A 103 13.12 -16.46 1.52
N GLU A 104 12.57 -16.65 0.32
CA GLU A 104 12.46 -15.57 -0.69
C GLU A 104 11.59 -14.41 -0.21
N LEU A 105 10.53 -14.67 0.58
CA LEU A 105 9.69 -13.63 1.15
C LEU A 105 10.34 -12.89 2.33
N VAL A 106 11.27 -13.54 3.04
CA VAL A 106 12.06 -12.93 4.12
C VAL A 106 13.07 -11.93 3.56
N ILE A 107 13.62 -12.14 2.36
CA ILE A 107 14.63 -11.25 1.75
C ILE A 107 14.13 -9.79 1.64
N PRO A 108 12.97 -9.48 1.03
CA PRO A 108 12.38 -8.14 1.01
C PRO A 108 12.13 -7.55 2.40
N PHE A 109 11.81 -8.39 3.39
CA PHE A 109 11.61 -7.97 4.77
C PHE A 109 12.92 -7.52 5.42
N LEU A 110 14.01 -8.27 5.22
CA LEU A 110 15.35 -7.89 5.68
C LEU A 110 15.84 -6.61 5.00
N ILE A 111 15.54 -6.42 3.71
CA ILE A 111 15.81 -5.15 3.00
C ILE A 111 15.06 -3.99 3.67
N CYS A 112 13.78 -4.18 4.01
CA CYS A 112 13.02 -3.18 4.75
C CYS A 112 13.66 -2.85 6.11
N ILE A 113 14.12 -3.84 6.87
CA ILE A 113 14.82 -3.61 8.14
C ILE A 113 16.07 -2.76 7.90
N LYS A 114 16.92 -3.16 6.95
CA LYS A 114 18.17 -2.47 6.64
C LYS A 114 17.97 -1.02 6.21
N ARG A 115 16.91 -0.74 5.44
CA ARG A 115 16.60 0.61 4.91
C ARG A 115 15.83 1.49 5.89
N TYR A 116 15.22 0.92 6.92
CA TYR A 116 14.40 1.69 7.84
C TYR A 116 15.25 2.68 8.64
N THR A 117 14.84 3.94 8.64
CA THR A 117 15.33 4.96 9.56
C THR A 117 14.15 5.55 10.32
N PHE A 118 14.37 5.90 11.58
CA PHE A 118 13.30 6.43 12.42
C PHE A 118 12.88 7.83 11.94
N MET A 119 11.79 7.89 11.17
CA MET A 119 11.24 9.11 10.57
C MET A 119 9.84 9.45 11.13
N ASN A 120 9.70 9.48 12.46
CA ASN A 120 8.42 9.72 13.16
C ASN A 120 7.28 8.73 12.79
N LYS A 121 7.62 7.57 12.22
CA LYS A 121 6.71 6.45 11.94
C LYS A 121 7.37 5.19 12.49
N SER A 122 6.59 4.27 13.04
CA SER A 122 7.12 2.99 13.53
C SER A 122 7.53 2.08 12.37
N PHE A 123 8.41 1.12 12.65
CA PHE A 123 8.87 0.13 11.68
C PHE A 123 7.70 -0.62 11.07
N SER A 124 6.70 -1.03 11.87
CA SER A 124 5.50 -1.68 11.34
C SER A 124 4.81 -0.81 10.29
N LYS A 125 4.61 0.49 10.55
CA LYS A 125 3.96 1.39 9.57
C LYS A 125 4.77 1.54 8.30
N TYR A 126 6.09 1.65 8.43
CA TYR A 126 6.99 1.68 7.28
C TYR A 126 6.90 0.37 6.47
N LEU A 127 6.97 -0.78 7.15
CA LEU A 127 6.88 -2.09 6.52
C LEU A 127 5.57 -2.25 5.71
N TYR A 128 4.43 -1.91 6.30
CA TYR A 128 3.13 -1.97 5.62
C TYR A 128 3.07 -1.11 4.34
N SER A 129 3.79 0.02 4.29
CA SER A 129 3.85 0.84 3.08
C SER A 129 4.88 0.35 2.06
N THR A 130 6.01 -0.19 2.53
CA THR A 130 7.21 -0.37 1.71
C THR A 130 7.37 -1.81 1.21
N TYR A 131 7.01 -2.81 2.03
CA TYR A 131 7.29 -4.21 1.77
C TYR A 131 6.79 -4.69 0.40
N ARG A 132 5.59 -4.28 -0.02
CA ARG A 132 5.03 -4.67 -1.33
C ARG A 132 5.90 -4.23 -2.52
N TYR A 133 6.62 -3.12 -2.40
CA TYR A 133 7.49 -2.62 -3.46
C TYR A 133 8.83 -3.34 -3.47
N GLU A 134 9.38 -3.66 -2.28
CA GLU A 134 10.56 -4.51 -2.19
C GLU A 134 10.27 -5.92 -2.71
N LEU A 135 9.10 -6.47 -2.38
CA LEU A 135 8.66 -7.77 -2.88
C LEU A 135 8.47 -7.76 -4.40
N LEU A 136 7.84 -6.71 -4.95
CA LEU A 136 7.72 -6.50 -6.40
C LEU A 136 9.10 -6.52 -7.09
N ARG A 137 10.06 -5.74 -6.58
CA ARG A 137 11.41 -5.68 -7.13
C ARG A 137 12.10 -7.04 -7.08
N HIS A 138 11.97 -7.72 -5.95
CA HIS A 138 12.57 -9.03 -5.72
C HIS A 138 12.02 -10.09 -6.66
N ILE A 139 10.69 -10.21 -6.78
CA ILE A 139 10.05 -11.18 -7.68
C ILE A 139 10.40 -10.88 -9.14
N ASN A 140 10.38 -9.61 -9.56
CA ASN A 140 10.76 -9.26 -10.93
C ASN A 140 12.21 -9.67 -11.24
N ASN A 141 13.11 -9.55 -10.27
CA ASN A 141 14.49 -10.02 -10.41
C ASN A 141 14.57 -11.55 -10.54
N LEU A 142 13.80 -12.30 -9.73
CA LEU A 142 13.72 -13.76 -9.85
C LEU A 142 13.22 -14.19 -11.24
N ILE A 143 12.13 -13.59 -11.72
CA ILE A 143 11.57 -13.87 -13.05
C ILE A 143 12.61 -13.56 -14.15
N PHE A 144 13.29 -12.42 -14.05
CA PHE A 144 14.32 -12.03 -15.00
C PHE A 144 15.53 -12.97 -15.02
N GLN A 145 15.98 -13.41 -13.84
CA GLN A 145 17.08 -14.37 -13.73
C GLN A 145 16.71 -15.71 -14.37
N ARG A 146 15.48 -16.18 -14.15
CA ARG A 146 14.98 -17.41 -14.80
C ARG A 146 14.89 -17.25 -16.31
N ALA A 147 14.36 -16.13 -16.80
CA ALA A 147 14.30 -15.85 -18.23
C ALA A 147 15.69 -15.89 -18.89
N LYS A 148 16.71 -15.30 -18.26
CA LYS A 148 18.10 -15.34 -18.75
C LYS A 148 18.67 -16.76 -18.83
N VAL A 149 18.41 -17.60 -17.81
CA VAL A 149 18.85 -19.00 -17.82
C VAL A 149 18.20 -19.76 -18.98
N THR A 150 16.93 -19.49 -19.26
CA THR A 150 16.19 -20.09 -20.38
C THR A 150 16.68 -19.59 -21.74
N GLU A 151 16.98 -18.29 -21.88
CA GLU A 151 17.52 -17.68 -23.12
C GLU A 151 18.95 -18.09 -23.45
N MET A 152 19.75 -18.55 -22.48
CA MET A 152 21.04 -19.19 -22.78
C MET A 152 20.89 -20.52 -23.55
N SER A 153 19.66 -21.00 -23.76
CA SER A 153 19.35 -22.20 -24.55
C SER A 153 18.74 -21.92 -25.93
N GLN A 154 18.31 -20.69 -26.28
CA GLN A 154 17.80 -20.29 -27.62
C GLN A 154 17.81 -18.75 -27.83
N PRO A 155 17.92 -18.22 -29.07
CA PRO A 155 18.19 -16.79 -29.31
C PRO A 155 16.98 -15.87 -29.06
N SER A 156 17.13 -15.03 -28.04
CA SER A 156 16.65 -13.65 -27.81
C SER A 156 15.22 -13.22 -28.17
N VAL A 157 14.46 -12.77 -27.16
CA VAL A 157 13.47 -11.68 -27.30
C VAL A 157 13.72 -10.65 -26.20
N GLU A 158 14.33 -9.51 -26.56
CA GLU A 158 14.57 -8.40 -25.64
C GLU A 158 13.25 -7.80 -25.13
N LEU A 159 12.91 -8.11 -23.88
CA LEU A 159 11.95 -7.34 -23.09
C LEU A 159 12.68 -6.13 -22.50
N GLU A 160 12.63 -4.99 -23.19
CA GLU A 160 13.09 -3.70 -22.65
C GLU A 160 12.22 -3.29 -21.44
N ILE A 161 12.64 -3.70 -20.25
CA ILE A 161 12.11 -3.18 -18.99
C ILE A 161 12.95 -1.95 -18.62
N ASN A 162 12.46 -0.78 -19.03
CA ASN A 162 13.06 0.51 -18.68
C ASN A 162 12.74 0.86 -17.21
N ILE A 163 13.47 0.26 -16.26
CA ILE A 163 13.48 0.72 -14.86
C ILE A 163 14.59 1.76 -14.75
N LYS A 164 14.23 3.03 -14.92
CA LYS A 164 15.11 4.13 -14.48
C LYS A 164 15.28 4.03 -12.96
N GLU A 165 16.51 3.76 -12.54
CA GLU A 165 16.99 3.99 -11.18
C GLU A 165 17.12 5.51 -10.96
N GLU A 166 16.00 6.19 -10.73
CA GLU A 166 16.00 7.52 -10.12
C GLU A 166 14.99 7.53 -8.96
N GLU A 167 15.50 7.84 -7.78
CA GLU A 167 14.80 7.87 -6.50
C GLU A 167 13.78 9.01 -6.44
N GLU A 168 12.61 8.83 -7.04
CA GLU A 168 11.40 9.51 -6.60
C GLU A 168 10.29 8.48 -6.42
N MET A 169 9.89 8.30 -5.16
CA MET A 169 8.75 7.45 -4.80
C MET A 169 7.47 8.12 -5.33
N TYR A 170 7.11 7.85 -6.57
CA TYR A 170 5.85 8.29 -7.17
C TYR A 170 4.69 7.65 -6.42
N PHE A 171 4.08 8.41 -5.51
CA PHE A 171 2.80 8.04 -4.93
C PHE A 171 1.72 8.23 -5.99
N ASP A 172 0.98 7.16 -6.30
CA ASP A 172 -0.29 7.27 -7.05
C ASP A 172 -1.12 8.42 -6.45
N ASP A 173 -1.80 9.21 -7.29
CA ASP A 173 -2.55 10.39 -6.86
C ASP A 173 -3.60 10.09 -5.76
N ASP A 174 -4.15 8.87 -5.76
CA ASP A 174 -5.06 8.36 -4.73
C ASP A 174 -4.41 8.22 -3.33
N LEU A 175 -3.09 7.99 -3.26
CA LEU A 175 -2.33 7.89 -2.02
C LEU A 175 -1.85 9.25 -1.50
N LYS A 176 -1.82 10.29 -2.35
CA LYS A 176 -1.45 11.66 -1.93
C LYS A 176 -2.43 12.24 -0.91
N LEU A 177 -3.73 12.00 -1.10
CA LEU A 177 -4.77 12.57 -0.23
C LEU A 177 -4.78 11.95 1.19
N ASN A 178 -4.35 10.69 1.34
CA ASN A 178 -4.20 10.06 2.65
C ASN A 178 -2.78 10.24 3.23
N HIS A 179 -1.90 10.95 2.53
CA HIS A 179 -0.53 11.20 2.97
C HIS A 179 -0.52 12.17 4.16
N PRO A 180 0.38 11.99 5.15
CA PRO A 180 0.51 12.91 6.27
C PRO A 180 0.71 14.37 5.86
N TYR A 181 1.40 14.64 4.75
CA TYR A 181 1.62 16.01 4.28
C TYR A 181 0.32 16.67 3.80
N TRP A 182 -0.52 15.96 3.04
CA TRP A 182 -1.83 16.48 2.66
C TRP A 182 -2.78 16.60 3.86
N LEU A 183 -2.83 15.59 4.74
CA LEU A 183 -3.66 15.68 5.94
C LEU A 183 -3.26 16.87 6.84
N ASN A 184 -1.96 17.16 6.94
CA ASN A 184 -1.46 18.30 7.71
C ASN A 184 -1.56 19.65 6.98
N GLY A 185 -2.02 19.70 5.73
CA GLY A 185 -2.19 20.95 5.00
C GLY A 185 -0.96 21.44 4.24
N LYS A 186 0.15 20.66 4.20
CA LYS A 186 1.40 21.07 3.53
C LYS A 186 1.29 20.98 2.00
N ASP A 187 0.71 19.89 1.51
CA ASP A 187 0.54 19.62 0.07
C ASP A 187 -0.92 19.81 -0.37
N THR A 188 -1.68 20.58 0.39
CA THR A 188 -3.11 20.77 0.17
C THR A 188 -3.38 22.06 -0.56
N LEU A 189 -4.11 21.98 -1.67
CA LEU A 189 -4.53 23.14 -2.45
C LEU A 189 -5.87 23.69 -1.93
N ASP A 190 -6.15 24.94 -2.30
CA ASP A 190 -7.47 25.55 -2.15
C ASP A 190 -8.53 24.73 -2.91
N PRO A 191 -9.72 24.45 -2.34
CA PRO A 191 -10.27 24.99 -1.07
C PRO A 191 -10.04 24.09 0.15
N PHE A 192 -9.14 23.11 0.11
CA PHE A 192 -8.98 22.11 1.17
C PHE A 192 -7.93 22.50 2.24
N ASN A 193 -7.03 23.43 1.92
CA ASN A 193 -6.00 23.94 2.83
C ASN A 193 -6.60 24.60 4.09
N GLN A 194 -7.76 25.26 3.97
CA GLN A 194 -8.48 25.93 5.05
C GLN A 194 -9.10 25.00 6.10
N PHE A 195 -9.22 23.69 5.81
CA PHE A 195 -9.77 22.74 6.77
C PHE A 195 -8.75 22.30 7.81
N ARG A 196 -9.23 21.77 8.92
CA ARG A 196 -8.36 21.14 9.92
C ARG A 196 -7.93 19.75 9.44
N ARG A 197 -6.84 19.24 10.01
CA ARG A 197 -6.37 17.87 9.75
C ARG A 197 -7.47 16.82 9.95
N GLU A 198 -8.24 16.94 11.03
CA GLU A 198 -9.33 16.00 11.34
C GLU A 198 -10.43 16.05 10.27
N GLU A 199 -10.78 17.24 9.79
CA GLU A 199 -11.79 17.45 8.73
C GLU A 199 -11.34 16.88 7.38
N ARG A 200 -10.08 17.14 7.00
CA ARG A 200 -9.44 16.54 5.82
C ARG A 200 -9.42 15.01 5.90
N LEU A 201 -9.07 14.46 7.06
CA LEU A 201 -9.08 13.02 7.29
C LEU A 201 -10.50 12.43 7.12
N ILE A 202 -11.51 13.10 7.67
CA ILE A 202 -12.92 12.68 7.51
C ILE A 202 -13.32 12.68 6.04
N LEU A 203 -12.96 13.71 5.26
CA LEU A 203 -13.25 13.76 3.82
C LEU A 203 -12.61 12.60 3.06
N VAL A 204 -11.32 12.34 3.29
CA VAL A 204 -10.59 11.25 2.64
C VAL A 204 -11.20 9.90 3.01
N LYS A 205 -11.39 9.63 4.31
CA LYS A 205 -11.95 8.35 4.75
C LYS A 205 -13.38 8.13 4.23
N TYR A 206 -14.20 9.17 4.19
CA TYR A 206 -15.59 9.03 3.75
C TYR A 206 -15.73 8.96 2.23
N TYR A 207 -15.18 9.93 1.49
CA TYR A 207 -15.44 10.07 0.06
C TYR A 207 -14.48 9.24 -0.81
N LEU A 208 -13.22 9.10 -0.40
CA LEU A 208 -12.22 8.33 -1.14
C LEU A 208 -12.25 6.86 -0.72
N GLU A 209 -12.18 6.58 0.58
CA GLU A 209 -12.07 5.21 1.11
C GLU A 209 -13.42 4.57 1.47
N LYS A 210 -14.53 5.30 1.34
CA LYS A 210 -15.91 4.81 1.56
C LYS A 210 -16.21 4.27 2.96
N TYR A 211 -15.50 4.76 3.97
CA TYR A 211 -15.82 4.44 5.38
C TYR A 211 -17.15 5.08 5.77
N THR A 212 -17.90 4.40 6.63
CA THR A 212 -19.07 4.97 7.29
C THR A 212 -18.65 5.93 8.41
N ASP A 213 -19.53 6.87 8.78
CA ASP A 213 -19.30 7.78 9.93
C ASP A 213 -18.99 7.04 11.24
N GLN A 214 -19.51 5.82 11.38
CA GLN A 214 -19.28 4.97 12.54
C GLN A 214 -17.86 4.40 12.55
N GLU A 215 -17.38 3.91 11.40
CA GLU A 215 -16.02 3.38 11.25
C GLU A 215 -14.99 4.50 11.41
N ILE A 216 -15.24 5.67 10.81
CA ILE A 216 -14.38 6.85 11.01
C ILE A 216 -14.37 7.25 12.48
N GLY A 217 -15.53 7.28 13.14
CA GLY A 217 -15.61 7.59 14.57
C GLY A 217 -14.78 6.64 15.43
N ARG A 218 -14.86 5.33 15.17
CA ARG A 218 -14.01 4.33 15.81
C ARG A 218 -12.52 4.58 15.56
N LEU A 219 -12.15 4.95 14.33
CA LEU A 219 -10.77 5.21 13.92
C LEU A 219 -10.14 6.40 14.66
N ILE A 220 -10.90 7.50 14.84
CA ILE A 220 -10.38 8.75 15.43
C ILE A 220 -10.81 8.99 16.88
N GLY A 221 -11.48 8.01 17.51
CA GLY A 221 -11.94 8.12 18.89
C GLY A 221 -13.08 9.13 19.09
N ARG A 222 -13.97 9.27 18.10
CA ARG A 222 -15.12 10.19 18.12
C ARG A 222 -16.43 9.43 17.98
N ASN A 223 -17.50 10.01 18.49
CA ASN A 223 -18.85 9.50 18.22
C ASN A 223 -19.22 9.71 16.74
N ARG A 224 -19.87 8.72 16.12
CA ARG A 224 -20.47 8.79 14.77
C ARG A 224 -21.18 10.12 14.48
N ARG A 225 -22.00 10.63 15.41
CA ARG A 225 -22.73 11.90 15.24
C ARG A 225 -21.80 13.11 15.17
N SER A 226 -20.65 13.05 15.83
CA SER A 226 -19.63 14.11 15.77
C SER A 226 -18.95 14.14 14.41
N VAL A 227 -18.57 12.96 13.90
CA VAL A 227 -17.98 12.80 12.56
C VAL A 227 -18.96 13.30 11.50
N ASN A 228 -20.21 12.86 11.55
CA ASN A 228 -21.25 13.28 10.62
C ASN A 228 -21.43 14.80 10.60
N ARG A 229 -21.54 15.44 11.78
CA ARG A 229 -21.66 16.91 11.89
C ARG A 229 -20.44 17.64 11.33
N SER A 230 -19.23 17.13 11.59
CA SER A 230 -18.00 17.70 11.06
C SER A 230 -17.95 17.59 9.53
N ARG A 231 -18.28 16.42 8.98
CA ARG A 231 -18.37 16.21 7.52
C ARG A 231 -19.37 17.17 6.89
N LEU A 232 -20.60 17.24 7.41
CA LEU A 232 -21.64 18.10 6.85
C LEU A 232 -21.27 19.58 6.92
N ARG A 233 -20.59 20.03 7.98
CA ARG A 233 -20.09 21.41 8.08
C ARG A 233 -19.09 21.73 6.97
N VAL A 234 -18.14 20.83 6.75
CA VAL A 234 -17.10 20.99 5.71
C VAL A 234 -17.75 21.02 4.33
N ILE A 235 -18.70 20.12 4.05
CA ILE A 235 -19.42 20.08 2.78
C ILE A 235 -20.21 21.35 2.53
N ARG A 236 -20.98 21.85 3.52
CA ARG A 236 -21.71 23.11 3.37
C ARG A 236 -20.78 24.28 3.06
N LYS A 237 -19.64 24.35 3.76
CA LYS A 237 -18.65 25.40 3.50
C LYS A 237 -18.11 25.31 2.07
N LEU A 238 -17.80 24.11 1.57
CA LEU A 238 -17.42 23.92 0.17
C LEU A 238 -18.52 24.33 -0.80
N GLU A 239 -19.78 23.98 -0.52
CA GLU A 239 -20.93 24.39 -1.33
C GLU A 239 -21.10 25.91 -1.36
N ASP A 240 -20.92 26.59 -0.23
CA ASP A 240 -20.97 28.04 -0.12
C ASP A 240 -19.80 28.70 -0.87
N ASP A 241 -18.57 28.17 -0.75
CA ASP A 241 -17.39 28.67 -1.46
C ASP A 241 -17.54 28.49 -2.98
N ILE A 242 -18.16 27.38 -3.42
CA ILE A 242 -18.49 27.11 -4.83
C ILE A 242 -19.55 28.08 -5.33
N ARG A 243 -20.66 28.26 -4.59
CA ARG A 243 -21.75 29.19 -4.95
C ARG A 243 -21.30 30.64 -4.96
N GLY A 244 -20.44 31.03 -4.03
CA GLY A 244 -19.81 32.34 -3.97
C GLY A 244 -18.73 32.56 -5.04
N GLY A 245 -18.46 31.56 -5.89
CA GLY A 245 -17.51 31.64 -6.98
C GLY A 245 -16.05 31.74 -6.54
N GLN A 246 -15.74 31.41 -5.29
CA GLN A 246 -14.38 31.45 -4.73
C GLN A 246 -13.54 30.28 -5.25
N VAL A 247 -14.19 29.16 -5.57
CA VAL A 247 -13.56 27.99 -6.16
C VAL A 247 -13.46 28.16 -7.68
N LYS A 248 -12.27 28.51 -8.19
CA LYS A 248 -12.08 28.88 -9.61
C LYS A 248 -12.35 27.75 -10.61
N TRP A 249 -12.11 26.49 -10.21
CA TRP A 249 -12.25 25.33 -11.09
C TRP A 249 -13.69 24.80 -11.21
N SER A 250 -14.61 25.17 -10.31
CA SER A 250 -16.01 24.73 -10.40
C SER A 250 -16.81 25.43 -11.51
N ARG A 251 -16.24 26.48 -12.13
CA ARG A 251 -16.86 27.25 -13.22
C ARG A 251 -16.85 26.54 -14.58
N TRP A 252 -16.16 25.40 -14.69
CA TRP A 252 -15.96 24.66 -15.95
C TRP A 252 -16.90 23.46 -16.13
N ILE A 253 -17.95 23.31 -15.30
CA ILE A 253 -18.88 22.15 -15.32
C ILE A 253 -20.31 22.58 -15.70
N HIS A 254 -20.45 23.53 -16.64
CA HIS A 254 -21.73 23.83 -17.29
C HIS A 254 -21.64 23.56 -18.78
#